data_AF-A0A920GNK4-F1
#
_entry.id   AF-A0A920GNK4-F1
#
_cell.length_a   1.000
_cell.length_b   1.000
_cell.length_c   1.000
_cell.angle_alpha   90.00
_cell.angle_beta   90.00
_cell.angle_gamma   90.00
#
_symmetry.space_group_name_H-M   'P 1'
#
loop_
_entity.id
_entity.type
_entity.pdbx_description
1 polymer ?
#
loop_
_entity_poly.entity_id
_entity_poly.type
_entity_poly.pdbx_seq_one_letter_code
_entity_poly.pdbx_strand_id
1 'polypeptide(L)'
;MPGQSERKKSVRQKLNPVPLEFQDKTVLLVDDSIVRGTTCGQIIQMAREAGAKRVYFASAAPPVRYPNVYGIDMPAANELIAHGRSVEQVRERLAPIGWCIRTWRI
;
A
#
# COMPACT_ATOMS: atom_id res chain seq x y z
N MET A 1 18.66 -22.70 2.61
CA MET A 1 18.69 -22.74 1.13
C MET A 1 19.10 -21.36 0.62
N PRO A 2 20.20 -21.24 -0.13
CA PRO A 2 20.59 -19.98 -0.76
C PRO A 2 19.55 -19.61 -1.84
N GLY A 3 19.14 -18.34 -1.91
CA GLY A 3 18.13 -17.84 -2.87
C GLY A 3 16.95 -17.08 -2.27
N GLN A 4 16.78 -17.06 -0.93
CA GLN A 4 15.69 -16.31 -0.29
C GLN A 4 15.83 -14.77 -0.41
N SER A 5 17.02 -14.26 -0.69
CA SER A 5 17.31 -12.84 -0.89
C SER A 5 16.75 -12.27 -2.20
N GLU A 6 16.61 -13.09 -3.25
CA GLU A 6 16.10 -12.64 -4.56
C GLU A 6 14.58 -12.43 -4.58
N ARG A 7 13.85 -12.93 -3.57
CA ARG A 7 12.39 -12.80 -3.51
C ARG A 7 11.87 -11.53 -2.85
N LYS A 8 12.73 -10.62 -2.39
CA LYS A 8 12.32 -9.47 -1.54
C LYS A 8 12.24 -8.10 -2.22
N LYS A 9 12.35 -7.97 -3.55
CA LYS A 9 12.36 -6.63 -4.21
C LYS A 9 11.50 -6.48 -5.47
N SER A 10 10.35 -7.14 -5.58
CA SER A 10 9.48 -6.96 -6.77
C SER A 10 9.01 -5.51 -6.95
N VAL A 11 8.69 -4.78 -5.88
CA VAL A 11 8.29 -3.36 -6.02
C VAL A 11 9.47 -2.45 -6.34
N ARG A 12 10.66 -2.69 -5.77
CA ARG A 12 11.86 -1.90 -6.12
C ARG A 12 12.37 -2.13 -7.54
N GLN A 13 12.03 -3.27 -8.15
CA GLN A 13 12.27 -3.48 -9.57
C GLN A 13 11.34 -2.65 -10.45
N LYS A 14 10.14 -2.32 -9.96
CA LYS A 14 9.12 -1.56 -10.72
C LYS A 14 9.17 -0.05 -10.45
N LEU A 15 9.55 0.34 -9.23
CA LEU A 15 9.47 1.71 -8.74
C LEU A 15 10.79 2.08 -8.06
N ASN A 16 11.34 3.23 -8.44
CA ASN A 16 12.52 3.81 -7.81
C ASN A 16 12.16 5.20 -7.27
N PRO A 17 12.23 5.44 -5.94
CA PRO A 17 11.91 6.75 -5.39
C PRO A 17 13.00 7.76 -5.73
N VAL A 18 12.62 9.01 -6.00
CA VAL A 18 13.56 10.13 -6.20
C VAL A 18 13.75 10.83 -4.84
N PRO A 19 14.88 10.64 -4.12
CA PRO A 19 14.99 11.07 -2.72
C PRO A 19 14.70 12.56 -2.48
N LEU A 20 15.07 13.42 -3.43
CA LEU A 20 14.82 14.85 -3.39
C LEU A 20 13.32 15.21 -3.25
N GLU A 21 12.44 14.35 -3.76
CA GLU A 21 10.99 14.55 -3.67
C GLU A 21 10.36 14.05 -2.37
N PHE A 22 11.10 13.29 -1.57
CA PHE A 22 10.61 12.72 -0.31
C PHE A 22 11.26 13.37 0.91
N GLN A 23 12.55 13.71 0.83
CA GLN A 23 13.34 14.17 1.97
C GLN A 23 12.69 15.34 2.72
N ASP A 24 12.44 15.13 4.02
CA ASP A 24 11.84 16.09 4.97
C ASP A 24 10.43 16.60 4.60
N LYS A 25 9.83 16.09 3.53
CA LYS A 25 8.50 16.47 3.07
C LYS A 25 7.40 15.61 3.70
N THR A 26 6.21 16.20 3.79
CA THR A 26 4.97 15.46 4.04
C THR A 26 4.36 15.10 2.70
N VAL A 27 4.25 13.80 2.40
CA VAL A 27 3.83 13.30 1.08
C VAL A 27 2.49 12.57 1.17
N LEU A 28 1.64 12.76 0.16
CA LEU A 28 0.44 11.98 -0.07
C LEU A 28 0.67 11.10 -1.30
N LEU A 29 0.65 9.79 -1.09
CA LEU A 29 0.68 8.81 -2.16
C LEU A 29 -0.75 8.48 -2.56
N VAL A 30 -1.05 8.55 -3.86
CA VAL A 30 -2.35 8.21 -4.40
C VAL A 30 -2.17 7.02 -5.32
N ASP A 31 -2.95 5.97 -5.08
CA ASP A 31 -2.97 4.76 -5.90
C ASP A 31 -4.40 4.48 -6.39
N ASP A 32 -4.53 3.66 -7.43
CA ASP A 32 -5.83 3.36 -8.02
C ASP A 32 -6.73 2.57 -7.04
N SER A 33 -6.17 1.58 -6.37
CA SER A 33 -6.90 0.60 -5.58
C SER A 33 -6.00 -0.11 -4.56
N ILE A 34 -6.61 -0.58 -3.46
CA ILE A 34 -5.92 -1.42 -2.46
C ILE A 34 -6.59 -2.79 -2.42
N VAL A 35 -5.91 -3.80 -2.98
CA VAL A 35 -6.43 -5.19 -3.06
C VAL A 35 -5.86 -6.05 -1.93
N ARG A 36 -4.59 -6.48 -2.03
CA ARG A 36 -3.92 -7.32 -1.02
C ARG A 36 -3.16 -6.51 0.04
N GLY A 37 -2.83 -5.25 -0.28
CA GLY A 37 -2.11 -4.34 0.61
C GLY A 37 -0.59 -4.54 0.72
N THR A 38 -0.04 -5.60 0.13
CA THR A 38 1.41 -5.87 0.15
C THR A 38 2.22 -4.85 -0.65
N THR A 39 1.73 -4.47 -1.84
CA THR A 39 2.37 -3.48 -2.71
C THR A 39 2.43 -2.11 -2.06
N CYS A 40 1.30 -1.59 -1.57
CA CYS A 40 1.25 -0.27 -0.95
C CYS A 40 2.11 -0.21 0.32
N GLY A 41 2.18 -1.28 1.11
CA GLY A 41 3.11 -1.37 2.25
C GLY A 41 4.58 -1.19 1.84
N GLN A 42 5.00 -1.82 0.74
CA GLN A 42 6.36 -1.66 0.20
C GLN A 42 6.61 -0.26 -0.36
N ILE A 43 5.63 0.34 -1.06
CA ILE A 43 5.74 1.70 -1.60
C ILE A 43 5.91 2.71 -0.46
N ILE A 44 5.12 2.59 0.61
CA ILE A 44 5.23 3.53 1.73
C ILE A 44 6.56 3.34 2.47
N GLN A 45 7.03 2.10 2.60
CA GLN A 45 8.36 1.83 3.15
C GLN A 45 9.44 2.52 2.30
N MET A 46 9.38 2.43 0.98
CA MET A 46 10.31 3.12 0.08
C MET A 46 10.27 4.64 0.23
N ALA A 47 9.09 5.25 0.35
CA ALA A 47 8.95 6.69 0.56
C ALA A 47 9.59 7.14 1.89
N ARG A 48 9.49 6.33 2.95
CA ARG A 48 10.16 6.60 4.24
C ARG A 48 11.67 6.42 4.14
N GLU A 49 12.14 5.35 3.50
CA GLU A 49 13.57 5.14 3.25
C GLU A 49 14.18 6.26 2.41
N ALA A 50 13.37 6.92 1.56
CA ALA A 50 13.76 8.10 0.80
C ALA A 50 13.73 9.41 1.61
N GLY A 51 13.37 9.38 2.90
CA GLY A 51 13.44 10.51 3.82
C GLY A 51 12.12 11.25 4.10
N ALA A 52 10.97 10.69 3.74
CA ALA A 52 9.68 11.33 4.01
C ALA A 52 9.37 11.52 5.50
N LYS A 53 9.06 12.76 5.90
CA LYS A 53 8.69 13.14 7.28
C LYS A 53 7.36 12.53 7.71
N ARG A 54 6.37 12.55 6.83
CA ARG A 54 5.06 11.92 7.00
C ARG A 54 4.59 11.38 5.66
N VAL A 55 4.04 10.17 5.67
CA VAL A 55 3.47 9.55 4.47
C VAL A 55 2.00 9.27 4.71
N TYR A 56 1.17 9.84 3.83
CA TYR A 56 -0.26 9.59 3.72
C TYR A 56 -0.48 8.72 2.50
N PHE A 57 -1.53 7.89 2.53
CA PHE A 57 -1.91 7.05 1.40
C PHE A 57 -3.40 7.20 1.13
N ALA A 58 -3.77 7.43 -0.12
CA ALA A 58 -5.15 7.51 -0.58
C ALA A 58 -5.35 6.54 -1.76
N SER A 59 -6.54 5.96 -1.81
CA SER A 59 -6.97 5.08 -2.89
C SER A 59 -8.11 5.75 -3.63
N ALA A 60 -8.08 5.71 -4.96
CA ALA A 60 -9.12 6.29 -5.79
C ALA A 60 -10.40 5.43 -5.81
N ALA A 61 -10.26 4.10 -5.85
CA ALA A 61 -11.38 3.16 -5.86
C ALA A 61 -11.75 2.70 -4.44
N PRO A 62 -13.03 2.57 -4.04
CA PRO A 62 -13.48 2.15 -2.71
C PRO A 62 -12.83 0.84 -2.19
N PRO A 63 -12.94 0.53 -0.87
CA PRO A 63 -12.39 -0.70 -0.32
C PRO A 63 -12.86 -1.95 -1.07
N VAL A 64 -11.92 -2.69 -1.66
CA VAL A 64 -12.21 -3.93 -2.39
C VAL A 64 -12.46 -5.05 -1.38
N ARG A 65 -13.75 -5.39 -1.18
CA ARG A 65 -14.21 -6.35 -0.15
C ARG A 65 -14.63 -7.70 -0.73
N TYR A 66 -14.90 -7.75 -2.03
CA TYR A 66 -15.43 -8.91 -2.73
C TYR A 66 -14.67 -9.15 -4.04
N PRO A 67 -14.44 -10.41 -4.42
CA PRO A 67 -13.88 -10.74 -5.73
C PRO A 67 -14.86 -10.38 -6.84
N ASN A 68 -14.34 -10.00 -7.99
CA ASN A 68 -15.14 -9.83 -9.19
C ASN A 68 -15.38 -11.21 -9.83
N VAL A 69 -16.63 -11.51 -10.18
CA VAL A 69 -17.03 -12.78 -10.84
C VAL A 69 -17.49 -12.58 -12.29
N TYR A 70 -17.28 -11.38 -12.83
CA TYR A 70 -17.74 -10.94 -14.15
C TYR A 70 -16.58 -10.70 -15.12
N GLY A 71 -15.43 -11.34 -14.89
CA GLY A 71 -14.31 -11.37 -15.85
C GLY A 71 -13.08 -10.54 -15.47
N ILE A 72 -13.05 -9.88 -14.31
CA ILE A 72 -11.83 -9.25 -13.79
C ILE A 72 -11.14 -10.22 -12.82
N ASP A 73 -9.89 -10.58 -13.10
CA ASP A 73 -9.09 -11.43 -12.21
C ASP A 73 -8.87 -10.74 -10.86
N MET A 74 -9.31 -11.40 -9.78
CA MET A 74 -9.24 -10.89 -8.42
C MET A 74 -8.90 -12.02 -7.44
N PRO A 75 -8.18 -11.73 -6.35
CA PRO A 75 -7.90 -12.69 -5.29
C PRO A 75 -9.16 -13.29 -4.67
N ALA A 76 -9.00 -14.41 -3.97
CA ALA A 76 -10.06 -14.90 -3.10
C ALA A 76 -10.40 -13.85 -2.02
N ALA A 77 -11.66 -13.82 -1.57
CA ALA A 77 -12.15 -12.78 -0.66
C ALA A 77 -11.30 -12.65 0.62
N ASN A 78 -10.84 -13.77 1.18
CA ASN A 78 -9.98 -13.83 2.36
C ASN A 78 -8.58 -13.21 2.16
N GLU A 79 -8.11 -13.11 0.91
CA GLU A 79 -6.84 -12.50 0.55
C GLU A 79 -6.94 -10.97 0.36
N LEU A 80 -8.17 -10.43 0.28
CA LEU A 80 -8.40 -9.00 0.20
C LEU A 80 -8.19 -8.36 1.59
N ILE A 81 -7.41 -7.28 1.63
CA ILE A 81 -7.09 -6.63 2.90
C ILE A 81 -8.32 -6.01 3.56
N ALA A 82 -9.30 -5.55 2.78
CA ALA A 82 -10.52 -4.92 3.30
C ALA A 82 -11.64 -5.92 3.61
N HIS A 83 -11.49 -7.20 3.27
CA HIS A 83 -12.54 -8.20 3.51
C HIS A 83 -12.80 -8.39 5.01
N GLY A 84 -14.04 -8.15 5.44
CA GLY A 84 -14.47 -8.23 6.84
C GLY A 84 -13.82 -7.21 7.78
N ARG A 85 -13.13 -6.17 7.26
CA ARG A 85 -12.39 -5.20 8.08
C ARG A 85 -12.90 -3.78 7.96
N SER A 86 -12.85 -3.02 9.05
CA SER A 86 -13.06 -1.57 9.02
C SER A 86 -11.87 -0.89 8.33
N VAL A 87 -12.05 0.38 7.98
CA VAL A 87 -11.02 1.20 7.39
C VAL A 87 -9.83 1.37 8.35
N GLU A 88 -10.11 1.55 9.64
CA GLU A 88 -9.13 1.67 10.71
C GLU A 88 -8.31 0.39 10.85
N GLN A 89 -8.95 -0.78 10.77
CA GLN A 89 -8.27 -2.07 10.80
C GLN A 89 -7.38 -2.28 9.56
N VAL A 90 -7.81 -1.84 8.38
CA VAL A 90 -6.97 -1.84 7.18
C VAL A 90 -5.77 -0.90 7.37
N ARG A 91 -6.00 0.30 7.92
CA ARG A 91 -4.94 1.25 8.24
C ARG A 91 -3.91 0.62 9.18
N GLU A 92 -4.32 -0.01 10.27
CA GLU A 92 -3.39 -0.65 11.20
C GLU A 92 -2.59 -1.77 10.54
N ARG A 93 -3.23 -2.53 9.64
CA ARG A 93 -2.59 -3.67 8.96
C ARG A 93 -1.58 -3.26 7.89
N LEU A 94 -1.82 -2.14 7.21
CA LEU A 94 -0.85 -1.57 6.26
C LEU A 94 0.35 -0.95 6.97
N ALA A 95 0.14 -0.54 8.23
CA ALA A 95 0.79 0.64 8.75
C ALA A 95 0.71 0.74 10.30
N PRO A 96 1.36 -0.18 11.03
CA PRO A 96 1.15 -0.31 12.49
C PRO A 96 1.80 0.78 13.36
N ILE A 97 2.69 1.64 12.84
CA ILE A 97 3.50 2.59 13.66
C ILE A 97 3.52 4.02 13.09
N GLY A 98 2.67 4.92 13.61
CA GLY A 98 2.74 6.36 13.33
C GLY A 98 2.26 6.81 11.94
N TRP A 99 1.24 6.16 11.39
CA TRP A 99 0.72 6.44 10.05
C TRP A 99 -0.56 7.24 10.12
N CYS A 100 -0.63 8.32 9.35
CA CYS A 100 -1.88 9.01 9.09
C CYS A 100 -2.34 8.58 7.69
N ILE A 101 -3.00 7.43 7.61
CA ILE A 101 -3.72 7.09 6.38
C ILE A 101 -5.08 7.77 6.48
N ARG A 102 -5.25 8.90 5.78
CA ARG A 102 -6.59 9.40 5.44
C ARG A 102 -7.03 8.64 4.21
N THR A 103 -7.56 7.46 4.43
CA THR A 103 -8.28 6.74 3.40
C THR A 103 -9.67 7.36 3.25
N TRP A 104 -10.20 7.42 2.03
CA TRP A 104 -11.63 7.56 1.75
C TRP A 104 -12.28 8.86 2.23
N ARG A 105 -11.87 9.98 1.63
CA ARG A 105 -12.74 11.14 1.41
C ARG A 105 -11.98 12.08 0.49
N ILE A 106 -12.31 12.00 -0.80
CA ILE A 106 -12.33 13.21 -1.62
C ILE A 106 -13.65 13.90 -1.29
#